data_AF-A0A3D1R2P7-F1
#
_entry.id   AF-A0A3D1R2P7-F1
#
_cell.length_a   1.000
_cell.length_b   1.000
_cell.length_c   1.000
_cell.angle_alpha   90.00
_cell.angle_beta   90.00
_cell.angle_gamma   90.00
#
_symmetry.space_group_name_H-M   'P 1'
#
loop_
_entity.id
_entity.type
_entity.pdbx_description
1 polymer ?
#
loop_
_entity_poly.entity_id
_entity_poly.type
_entity_poly.pdbx_seq_one_letter_code
_entity_poly.pdbx_strand_id
1 'polypeptide(L)'
;WKGEIGLVPAIVEKAAPRPADAFAVVCGPPIMIKLTLPVLEKLGFSEERIYTTLENRMKCGLGKCGRCNIGPVYVCKDGPVFSAKELKTLPQER
;
A
#
# COMPACT_ATOMS: atom_id res chain seq x y z
N TRP A 1 -9.36 -26.94 1.43
CA TRP A 1 -8.44 -25.92 1.97
C TRP A 1 -8.58 -25.90 3.49
N LYS A 2 -7.49 -25.66 4.25
CA LYS A 2 -7.49 -25.65 5.73
C LYS A 2 -7.26 -24.27 6.35
N GLY A 3 -6.96 -23.25 5.55
CA GLY A 3 -6.71 -21.89 6.03
C GLY A 3 -8.00 -21.09 6.18
N GLU A 4 -7.85 -19.88 6.71
CA GLU A 4 -8.93 -18.89 6.78
C GLU A 4 -9.49 -18.57 5.39
N ILE A 5 -10.80 -18.31 5.33
CA ILE A 5 -11.52 -17.95 4.11
C ILE A 5 -12.13 -16.57 4.34
N GLY A 6 -11.77 -15.61 3.50
CA GLY A 6 -12.26 -14.24 3.61
C GLY A 6 -11.42 -13.26 2.81
N LEU A 7 -11.81 -11.98 2.87
CA LEU A 7 -11.03 -10.89 2.31
C LEU A 7 -9.82 -10.59 3.22
N VAL A 8 -8.69 -10.23 2.60
CA VAL A 8 -7.43 -9.92 3.31
C VAL A 8 -7.61 -8.94 4.48
N PRO A 9 -8.33 -7.81 4.35
CA PRO A 9 -8.53 -6.89 5.47
C PRO A 9 -9.17 -7.56 6.71
N ALA A 10 -10.17 -8.42 6.50
CA ALA A 10 -10.86 -9.12 7.58
C ALA A 10 -9.97 -10.18 8.24
N ILE A 11 -9.15 -10.88 7.46
CA ILE A 11 -8.21 -11.87 7.97
C ILE A 11 -7.09 -11.18 8.77
N VAL A 12 -6.56 -10.06 8.29
CA VAL A 12 -5.54 -9.27 8.99
C VAL A 12 -6.09 -8.72 10.31
N GLU A 13 -7.32 -8.20 10.30
CA GLU A 13 -7.98 -7.71 11.51
C GLU A 13 -8.14 -8.83 12.55
N LYS A 14 -8.59 -10.02 12.12
CA LYS A 14 -8.74 -11.19 12.99
C LYS A 14 -7.40 -11.69 13.53
N ALA A 15 -6.36 -11.69 12.70
CA ALA A 15 -5.02 -12.14 13.07
C ALA A 15 -4.34 -11.21 14.08
N ALA A 16 -4.71 -9.91 14.08
CA ALA A 16 -4.24 -8.89 15.01
C ALA A 16 -2.72 -8.93 15.28
N PRO A 17 -1.86 -8.81 14.24
CA PRO A 17 -0.41 -8.77 14.43
C PRO A 17 -0.01 -7.63 15.37
N ARG A 18 0.99 -7.88 16.23
CA ARG A 18 1.48 -6.89 17.20
C ARG A 18 2.27 -5.78 16.48
N PRO A 19 1.98 -4.49 16.73
CA PRO A 19 2.68 -3.36 16.09
C PRO A 19 3.99 -2.97 16.78
N ALA A 20 4.17 -3.35 18.05
CA ALA A 20 5.37 -3.05 18.82
C ALA A 20 6.55 -3.83 18.25
N ASP A 21 7.37 -3.14 17.45
CA ASP A 21 8.54 -3.68 16.73
C ASP A 21 8.23 -4.45 15.44
N ALA A 22 7.23 -4.00 14.69
CA ALA A 22 6.90 -4.57 13.38
C ALA A 22 6.69 -3.49 12.32
N PHE A 23 7.00 -3.87 11.08
CA PHE A 23 6.61 -3.16 9.87
C PHE A 23 5.54 -3.96 9.14
N ALA A 24 4.52 -3.28 8.63
CA ALA A 24 3.52 -3.88 7.79
C ALA A 24 3.83 -3.57 6.33
N VAL A 25 3.90 -4.60 5.49
CA VAL A 25 4.09 -4.47 4.04
C VAL A 25 2.88 -5.07 3.34
N VAL A 26 2.22 -4.29 2.50
CA VAL A 26 1.04 -4.72 1.74
C VAL A 26 1.32 -4.55 0.25
N CYS A 27 1.06 -5.57 -0.55
CA CYS A 27 1.15 -5.50 -2.00
C CYS A 27 0.02 -6.30 -2.63
N GLY A 28 -0.53 -5.82 -3.73
CA GLY A 28 -1.60 -6.50 -4.44
C GLY A 28 -2.60 -5.51 -5.05
N PRO A 29 -3.83 -5.95 -5.36
CA PRO A 29 -4.80 -5.12 -6.05
C PRO A 29 -5.08 -3.80 -5.30
N PRO A 30 -5.24 -2.66 -6.00
CA PRO A 30 -5.44 -1.35 -5.36
C PRO A 30 -6.58 -1.31 -4.34
N ILE A 31 -7.68 -2.02 -4.61
CA ILE A 31 -8.81 -2.12 -3.68
C ILE A 31 -8.46 -2.88 -2.39
N MET A 32 -7.61 -3.91 -2.49
CA MET A 32 -7.16 -4.67 -1.33
C MET A 32 -6.27 -3.80 -0.44
N ILE A 33 -5.33 -3.06 -1.04
CA ILE A 33 -4.46 -2.12 -0.32
C ILE A 33 -5.32 -1.06 0.38
N LYS A 34 -6.21 -0.39 -0.35
CA LYS A 34 -7.09 0.67 0.16
C LYS A 34 -7.90 0.23 1.38
N LEU A 35 -8.35 -1.03 1.42
CA LEU A 35 -9.13 -1.58 2.53
C LEU A 35 -8.25 -2.12 3.67
N THR A 36 -7.00 -2.51 3.40
CA THR A 36 -6.10 -3.09 4.40
C THR A 36 -5.36 -2.02 5.21
N LEU A 37 -5.00 -0.88 4.59
CA LEU A 37 -4.26 0.19 5.29
C LEU A 37 -5.00 0.71 6.55
N PRO A 38 -6.32 1.01 6.53
CA PRO A 38 -7.03 1.46 7.72
C PRO A 38 -7.10 0.39 8.83
N VAL A 39 -7.10 -0.90 8.46
CA VAL A 39 -7.07 -2.00 9.44
C VAL A 39 -5.75 -2.02 10.17
N LEU A 40 -4.63 -1.84 9.47
CA LEU A 40 -3.30 -1.78 10.09
C LEU A 40 -3.16 -0.55 11.00
N GLU A 41 -3.68 0.60 10.58
CA GLU A 41 -3.74 1.80 11.43
C GLU A 41 -4.58 1.54 12.70
N LYS A 42 -5.75 0.89 12.57
CA LYS A 42 -6.60 0.49 13.71
C LYS A 42 -5.90 -0.48 14.67
N LEU A 43 -5.04 -1.36 14.15
CA LEU A 43 -4.23 -2.29 14.95
C LEU A 43 -3.03 -1.60 15.63
N GLY A 44 -2.83 -0.30 15.42
CA GLY A 44 -1.80 0.49 16.09
C GLY A 44 -0.47 0.60 15.35
N PHE A 45 -0.41 0.19 14.07
CA PHE A 45 0.76 0.48 13.25
C PHE A 45 0.81 1.96 12.90
N SER A 46 1.93 2.62 13.18
CA SER A 46 2.16 4.01 12.75
C SER A 46 2.27 4.08 11.22
N GLU A 47 1.80 5.17 10.61
CA GLU A 47 1.82 5.38 9.16
C GLU A 47 3.22 5.31 8.53
N GLU A 48 4.27 5.60 9.31
CA GLU A 48 5.68 5.50 8.91
C GLU A 48 6.19 4.04 8.85
N ARG A 49 5.45 3.11 9.46
CA ARG A 49 5.78 1.67 9.51
C ARG A 49 4.87 0.80 8.65
N ILE A 50 3.98 1.43 7.89
CA ILE A 50 3.12 0.75 6.93
C ILE A 50 3.63 1.13 5.54
N TYR A 51 4.03 0.15 4.75
CA TYR A 51 4.50 0.32 3.38
C TYR A 51 3.60 -0.43 2.42
N THR A 52 3.39 0.15 1.24
CA THR A 52 2.65 -0.51 0.17
C THR A 52 3.21 -0.16 -1.20
N THR A 53 2.87 -0.97 -2.18
CA THR A 53 3.16 -0.71 -3.58
C THR A 53 2.04 0.08 -4.24
N LEU A 54 2.37 1.03 -5.11
CA LEU A 54 1.44 1.62 -6.07
C LEU A 54 1.60 0.95 -7.43
N GLU A 55 0.48 0.59 -8.04
CA GLU A 55 0.42 -0.04 -9.36
C GLU A 55 -0.21 0.92 -10.37
N ASN A 56 0.58 1.41 -11.32
CA ASN A 56 0.09 2.31 -12.37
C ASN A 56 0.56 1.83 -13.75
N ARG A 57 -0.07 2.32 -14.83
CA ARG A 57 0.26 1.94 -16.20
C ARG A 57 1.64 2.44 -16.60
N MET A 58 2.61 1.54 -16.52
CA MET A 58 3.97 1.80 -16.98
C MET A 58 4.11 1.52 -18.49
N LYS A 59 4.90 2.36 -19.17
CA LYS A 59 5.32 2.12 -20.57
C LYS A 59 6.84 2.14 -20.70
N CYS A 60 7.48 3.22 -20.25
CA CYS A 60 8.93 3.34 -20.36
C CYS A 60 9.69 2.68 -19.19
N GLY A 61 9.23 2.83 -17.94
CA GLY A 61 9.95 2.35 -16.76
C GLY A 61 11.17 3.19 -16.33
N LEU A 62 11.40 4.36 -16.94
CA LEU A 62 12.65 5.15 -16.79
C LEU A 62 12.39 6.61 -16.38
N GLY A 63 11.16 6.96 -16.01
CA GLY A 63 10.76 8.36 -15.74
C GLY A 63 10.64 9.28 -16.96
N LYS A 64 10.68 8.75 -18.20
CA LYS A 64 10.66 9.57 -19.43
C LYS A 64 9.26 9.89 -19.97
N CYS A 65 8.35 8.91 -19.97
CA CYS A 65 7.07 9.03 -20.68
C CYS A 65 5.92 9.60 -19.85
N GLY A 66 6.08 9.75 -18.54
CA GLY A 66 5.04 10.28 -17.65
C GLY A 66 3.80 9.40 -17.44
N ARG A 67 3.66 8.23 -18.08
CA ARG A 67 2.41 7.44 -17.95
C ARG A 67 2.11 6.88 -16.56
N CYS A 68 3.14 6.73 -15.73
CA CYS A 68 3.00 6.24 -14.36
C CYS A 68 3.03 7.38 -13.33
N ASN A 69 2.66 8.60 -13.73
CA ASN A 69 2.72 9.76 -12.84
C ASN A 69 1.54 9.75 -11.86
N ILE A 70 1.80 10.16 -10.62
CA ILE A 70 0.79 10.41 -9.59
C ILE A 70 1.16 11.73 -8.93
N GLY A 71 0.44 12.80 -9.26
CA GLY A 71 0.84 14.15 -8.86
C GLY A 71 2.29 14.45 -9.30
N PRO A 72 3.20 14.78 -8.36
CA PRO A 72 4.59 15.11 -8.68
C PRO A 72 5.52 13.90 -8.83
N VAL A 73 5.08 12.67 -8.51
CA VAL A 73 5.95 11.48 -8.50
C VAL A 73 5.74 10.59 -9.71
N TYR A 74 6.80 9.95 -10.17
CA TYR A 74 6.80 8.90 -11.19
C TYR A 74 6.93 7.54 -10.49
N VAL A 75 5.86 6.73 -10.47
CA VAL A 75 5.87 5.42 -9.78
C VAL A 75 7.04 4.53 -10.22
N CYS A 76 7.43 4.56 -11.50
CA CYS A 76 8.54 3.74 -12.00
C CYS A 76 9.95 4.20 -11.57
N LYS A 77 10.10 5.42 -11.05
CA LYS A 77 11.40 6.02 -10.69
C LYS A 77 11.47 6.36 -9.20
N ASP A 78 10.43 7.00 -8.70
CA ASP A 78 10.35 7.48 -7.32
C ASP A 78 9.63 6.47 -6.41
N GLY A 79 8.88 5.52 -7.00
CA GLY A 79 8.23 4.41 -6.31
C GLY A 79 8.93 3.05 -6.59
N PRO A 80 8.18 1.93 -6.67
CA PRO A 80 6.74 1.79 -6.50
C PRO A 80 6.31 1.69 -5.03
N VAL A 81 7.26 1.61 -4.09
CA VAL A 81 7.00 1.42 -2.66
C VAL A 81 6.90 2.78 -1.97
N PHE A 82 5.82 3.00 -1.25
CA PHE A 82 5.57 4.22 -0.46
C PHE A 82 5.06 3.84 0.93
N SER A 83 5.41 4.64 1.92
CA SER A 83 4.79 4.57 3.25
C SER A 83 3.35 5.08 3.22
N ALA A 84 2.52 4.64 4.16
CA ALA A 84 1.15 5.16 4.31
C ALA A 84 1.15 6.68 4.54
N LYS A 85 2.17 7.21 5.23
CA LYS A 85 2.38 8.65 5.43
C LYS A 85 2.59 9.38 4.09
N GLU A 86 3.47 8.88 3.24
CA GLU A 86 3.70 9.46 1.90
C GLU A 86 2.43 9.40 1.04
N LEU A 87 1.70 8.27 1.08
CA LEU A 87 0.46 8.11 0.33
C LEU A 87 -0.60 9.16 0.67
N LYS A 88 -0.70 9.60 1.93
CA LYS A 88 -1.65 10.65 2.33
C LYS A 88 -1.34 12.00 1.71
N THR A 89 -0.11 12.22 1.24
CA THR A 89 0.31 13.46 0.56
C THR A 89 0.13 13.43 -0.95
N LEU A 90 -0.04 12.23 -1.52
CA LEU A 90 -0.21 12.04 -2.96
C LEU A 90 -1.70 12.16 -3.36
N PRO A 91 -1.99 12.64 -4.58
CA PRO A 91 -3.36 12.59 -5.10
C PRO A 91 -3.87 11.15 -5.13
N GLN A 92 -5.16 10.95 -4.78
CA GLN A 92 -5.77 9.62 -4.92
C GLN A 92 -5.79 9.20 -6.39
N GLU A 93 -5.35 7.97 -6.66
CA GLU A 93 -5.53 7.33 -7.97
C GLU A 93 -7.03 7.31 -8.32
N ARG A 94 -7.34 7.69 -9.56
CA ARG A 94 -8.70 7.66 -10.12
C ARG A 94 -9.07 6.26 -10.58
#